data_AF-A0A9D9L5Q4-F1
#
_entry.id   AF-A0A9D9L5Q4-F1
#
_cell.length_a   1.000
_cell.length_b   1.000
_cell.length_c   1.000
_cell.angle_alpha   90.00
_cell.angle_beta   90.00
_cell.angle_gamma   90.00
#
_symmetry.space_group_name_H-M   'P 1'
#
loop_
_entity.id
_entity.type
_entity.pdbx_description
1 polymer ?
#
loop_
_entity_poly.entity_id
_entity_poly.type
_entity_poly.pdbx_seq_one_letter_code
_entity_poly.pdbx_strand_id
1 'polypeptide(L)'
;MFWTKFCELCEGQGLKPRKIAAEFDVAPATVTRWKHGSVPRADTLEKIAARLGVTPDFMLSEEEYMINPSEKRSTFKKITAIPQRWVVLHSGFDLTNQQLMDIAEYVNCDIFYLNRDDPGYTPVKRPTKKKAAEIEPLLDILDILDACADTDNYAILQIQLSRIALYNLGKKGYDAEKLSNSKYLSTDKLDFLYTGEPNKDASLNFD
;
A
#
# COMPACT_ATOMS: atom_id res chain seq x y z
N MET A 1 8.86 24.62 8.91
CA MET A 1 8.93 23.55 7.91
C MET A 1 9.79 22.39 8.40
N PHE A 2 11.13 22.46 8.33
CA PHE A 2 12.02 21.43 8.92
C PHE A 2 11.72 21.18 10.40
N TRP A 3 11.69 22.24 11.22
CA TRP A 3 11.53 22.11 12.67
C TRP A 3 10.23 21.43 13.08
N THR A 4 9.12 21.73 12.38
CA THR A 4 7.81 21.14 12.63
C THR A 4 7.85 19.64 12.37
N LYS A 5 8.29 19.22 11.18
CA LYS A 5 8.47 17.80 10.82
C LYS A 5 9.45 17.08 11.75
N PHE A 6 10.55 17.74 12.13
CA PHE A 6 11.52 17.18 13.05
C PHE A 6 10.90 16.93 14.44
N CYS A 7 10.06 17.85 14.93
CA CYS A 7 9.31 17.65 16.19
C CYS A 7 8.32 16.49 16.08
N GLU A 8 7.50 16.46 15.04
CA GLU A 8 6.49 15.42 14.81
C GLU A 8 7.11 14.02 14.70
N LEU A 9 8.20 13.88 13.93
CA LEU A 9 8.93 12.62 13.79
C LEU A 9 9.55 12.15 15.11
N CYS A 10 10.06 13.08 15.92
CA CYS A 10 10.58 12.74 17.25
C CYS A 10 9.44 12.28 18.17
N GLU A 11 8.33 13.01 18.19
CA GLU A 11 7.16 12.72 19.03
C GLU A 11 6.53 11.37 18.67
N GLY A 12 6.37 11.06 17.38
CA GLY A 12 5.87 9.77 16.91
C GLY A 12 6.73 8.56 17.31
N GLN A 13 8.00 8.78 17.70
CA GLN A 13 8.89 7.74 18.22
C GLN A 13 9.08 7.82 19.75
N GLY A 14 8.35 8.70 20.45
CA GLY A 14 8.53 8.93 21.89
C GLY A 14 9.86 9.59 22.26
N LEU A 15 10.51 10.27 21.30
CA LEU A 15 11.82 10.90 21.44
C LEU A 15 11.69 12.42 21.55
N LYS A 16 12.69 13.05 22.17
CA LYS A 16 12.77 14.52 22.26
C LYS A 16 13.73 15.07 21.19
N PRO A 17 13.37 16.13 20.43
CA PRO A 17 14.24 16.72 19.40
C PRO A 17 15.65 17.06 19.88
N ARG A 18 15.76 17.57 21.12
CA ARG A 18 17.06 17.87 21.74
C ARG A 18 17.90 16.63 22.03
N LYS A 19 17.26 15.50 22.33
CA LYS A 19 17.95 14.21 22.57
C LYS A 19 18.54 13.68 21.27
N ILE A 20 17.75 13.67 20.18
CA ILE A 20 18.21 13.28 18.85
C ILE A 20 19.36 14.20 18.38
N ALA A 21 19.22 15.52 18.55
CA ALA A 21 20.27 16.45 18.16
C ALA A 21 21.58 16.21 18.95
N ALA A 22 21.48 15.89 20.24
CA ALA A 22 22.63 15.55 21.06
C ALA A 22 23.32 14.24 20.65
N GLU A 23 22.59 13.26 20.10
CA GLU A 23 23.17 12.01 19.56
C GLU A 23 24.16 12.27 18.40
N PHE A 24 24.06 13.44 17.75
CA PHE A 24 24.92 13.85 16.62
C PHE A 24 25.80 15.06 16.95
N ASP A 25 26.11 15.28 18.22
CA ASP A 25 26.95 16.38 18.72
C ASP A 25 26.47 17.78 18.28
N VAL A 26 25.18 17.94 18.06
CA VAL A 26 24.59 19.24 17.68
C VAL A 26 24.43 20.10 18.93
N ALA A 27 25.09 21.26 18.92
CA ALA A 27 25.00 22.22 20.01
C ALA A 27 23.55 22.71 20.25
N PRO A 28 23.12 22.92 21.51
CA PRO A 28 21.77 23.40 21.83
C PRO A 28 21.40 24.73 21.16
N ALA A 29 22.38 25.62 20.94
CA ALA A 29 22.19 26.88 20.23
C ALA A 29 21.78 26.67 18.77
N THR A 30 22.34 25.65 18.10
CA THR A 30 22.00 25.27 16.72
C THR A 30 20.57 24.73 16.65
N VAL A 31 20.15 23.92 17.63
CA VAL A 31 18.76 23.43 17.74
C VAL A 31 17.78 24.60 17.91
N THR A 32 18.13 25.59 18.74
CA THR A 32 17.32 26.81 18.89
C THR A 32 17.20 27.57 17.57
N ARG A 33 18.28 27.66 16.79
CA ARG A 33 18.21 28.26 15.44
C ARG A 33 17.28 27.48 14.52
N TRP A 34 17.24 26.15 14.60
CA TRP A 34 16.30 25.34 13.79
C TRP A 34 14.85 25.65 14.15
N LYS A 35 14.56 25.80 15.45
CA LYS A 35 13.25 26.25 15.94
C LYS A 35 12.82 27.59 15.35
N HIS A 36 13.77 28.45 15.04
CA HIS A 36 13.53 29.76 14.40
C HIS A 36 13.61 29.74 12.86
N GLY A 37 13.56 28.56 12.24
CA GLY A 37 13.38 28.43 10.79
C GLY A 37 14.65 28.15 10.00
N SER A 38 15.82 28.04 10.64
CA SER A 38 17.00 27.53 9.95
C SER A 38 16.95 26.01 9.77
N VAL A 39 17.74 25.50 8.84
CA VAL A 39 17.79 24.08 8.47
C VAL A 39 19.18 23.51 8.83
N PRO A 40 19.30 22.22 9.21
CA PRO A 40 20.60 21.59 9.40
C PRO A 40 21.44 21.61 8.11
N ARG A 41 22.76 21.48 8.27
CA ARG A 41 23.65 21.21 7.13
C ARG A 41 23.35 19.82 6.56
N ALA A 42 23.64 19.62 5.28
CA ALA A 42 23.38 18.36 4.56
C ALA A 42 23.83 17.11 5.34
N ASP A 43 25.08 17.05 5.81
CA ASP A 43 25.60 15.93 6.58
C ASP A 43 24.82 15.67 7.90
N THR A 44 24.46 16.72 8.63
CA THR A 44 23.65 16.60 9.85
C THR A 44 22.21 16.19 9.52
N LEU A 45 21.65 16.71 8.43
CA LEU A 45 20.31 16.39 7.96
C LEU A 45 20.23 14.91 7.55
N GLU A 46 21.22 14.40 6.82
CA GLU A 46 21.33 12.99 6.42
C GLU A 46 21.39 12.07 7.64
N LYS A 47 22.22 12.39 8.63
CA LYS A 47 22.32 11.62 9.88
C LYS A 47 21.00 11.60 10.65
N ILE A 48 20.34 12.75 10.77
CA ILE A 48 19.04 12.87 11.44
C ILE A 48 17.96 12.10 10.66
N ALA A 49 17.92 12.26 9.34
CA ALA A 49 16.94 11.59 8.48
C ALA A 49 17.10 10.06 8.55
N ALA A 50 18.33 9.55 8.47
CA ALA A 50 18.64 8.14 8.64
C ALA A 50 18.20 7.61 10.02
N ARG A 51 18.46 8.37 11.09
CA ARG A 51 18.07 8.03 12.46
C ARG A 51 16.56 7.96 12.68
N LEU A 52 15.83 8.84 12.00
CA LEU A 52 14.38 8.90 12.05
C LEU A 52 13.72 7.97 11.01
N GLY A 53 14.50 7.39 10.08
CA GLY A 53 14.02 6.46 9.05
C GLY A 53 13.31 7.14 7.87
N VAL A 54 13.65 8.39 7.56
CA VAL A 54 13.09 9.18 6.46
C VAL A 54 14.19 9.68 5.52
N THR A 55 13.83 10.30 4.40
CA THR A 55 14.79 10.94 3.49
C THR A 55 15.04 12.40 3.88
N PRO A 56 16.24 12.97 3.60
CA PRO A 56 16.50 14.40 3.78
C PRO A 56 15.47 15.29 3.07
N ASP A 57 15.14 14.96 1.83
CA ASP A 57 14.16 15.69 1.02
C ASP A 57 12.77 15.72 1.68
N PHE A 58 12.33 14.62 2.30
CA PHE A 58 11.06 14.61 3.02
C PHE A 58 11.04 15.61 4.18
N MET A 59 12.16 15.74 4.90
CA MET A 59 12.25 16.69 6.01
C MET A 59 12.19 18.16 5.53
N LEU A 60 12.40 18.39 4.23
CA LEU A 60 12.44 19.70 3.59
C LEU A 60 11.30 19.97 2.60
N SER A 61 10.43 19.01 2.30
CA SER A 61 9.32 19.15 1.33
C SER A 61 8.05 19.71 1.96
N GLU A 62 7.22 20.44 1.20
CA GLU A 62 5.86 20.82 1.62
C GLU A 62 4.86 19.68 1.33
N GLU A 63 5.21 18.79 0.40
CA GLU A 63 4.37 17.71 -0.09
C GLU A 63 4.40 16.44 0.79
N GLU A 64 3.24 15.79 0.84
CA GLU A 64 2.99 14.45 1.37
C GLU A 64 3.38 13.37 0.33
N TYR A 65 4.69 13.09 0.25
CA TYR A 65 5.37 11.90 -0.31
C TYR A 65 5.08 11.37 -1.75
N MET A 66 6.16 11.24 -2.53
CA MET A 66 6.32 10.24 -3.61
C MET A 66 6.90 8.93 -3.06
N ILE A 67 6.33 7.78 -3.44
CA ILE A 67 6.74 6.43 -3.01
C ILE A 67 7.54 5.76 -4.13
N ASN A 68 8.70 5.16 -3.80
CA ASN A 68 9.39 4.21 -4.67
C ASN A 68 8.98 2.77 -4.28
N PRO A 69 8.23 2.05 -5.14
CA PRO A 69 7.71 0.71 -4.81
C PRO A 69 8.77 -0.39 -4.62
N SER A 70 10.03 -0.14 -4.99
CA SER A 70 11.10 -1.15 -4.95
C SER A 70 11.70 -1.38 -3.55
N GLU A 71 11.47 -0.50 -2.58
CA GLU A 71 12.04 -0.61 -1.22
C GLU A 71 10.99 -1.04 -0.18
N LYS A 72 10.60 -2.33 -0.20
CA LYS A 72 9.54 -2.92 0.65
C LYS A 72 9.65 -2.62 2.15
N ARG A 73 10.87 -2.47 2.69
CA ARG A 73 11.12 -2.18 4.13
C ARG A 73 10.95 -0.70 4.47
N SER A 74 11.26 0.18 3.53
CA SER A 74 11.15 1.64 3.65
C SER A 74 9.68 2.05 3.61
N THR A 75 8.87 1.39 2.78
CA THR A 75 7.44 1.62 2.65
C THR A 75 6.66 1.17 3.88
N PHE A 76 6.93 -0.02 4.43
CA PHE A 76 6.24 -0.52 5.62
C PHE A 76 6.45 0.40 6.83
N LYS A 77 7.70 0.83 7.09
CA LYS A 77 8.03 1.76 8.19
C LYS A 77 7.36 3.13 8.04
N LYS A 78 7.13 3.58 6.81
CA LYS A 78 6.44 4.85 6.49
C LYS A 78 4.92 4.75 6.64
N ILE A 79 4.32 3.62 6.25
CA ILE A 79 2.87 3.36 6.39
C ILE A 79 2.48 3.25 7.87
N THR A 80 3.28 2.56 8.67
CA THR A 80 3.06 2.43 10.13
C THR A 80 3.30 3.72 10.91
N ALA A 81 4.03 4.69 10.35
CA ALA A 81 4.37 5.94 11.03
C ALA A 81 3.24 6.98 11.04
N ILE A 82 2.14 6.74 10.31
CA ILE A 82 0.95 7.60 10.31
C ILE A 82 -0.21 6.78 10.87
N PRO A 83 -0.47 6.84 12.20
CA PRO A 83 -1.48 6.00 12.85
C PRO A 83 -2.87 6.10 12.22
N GLN A 84 -3.29 7.28 11.74
CA GLN A 84 -4.59 7.42 11.07
C GLN A 84 -4.63 6.74 9.70
N ARG A 85 -3.54 6.80 8.93
CA ARG A 85 -3.44 6.12 7.63
C ARG A 85 -3.38 4.61 7.82
N TRP A 86 -2.63 4.16 8.83
CA TRP A 86 -2.56 2.76 9.24
C TRP A 86 -3.92 2.23 9.73
N VAL A 87 -4.66 2.99 10.55
CA VAL A 87 -6.01 2.62 11.00
C VAL A 87 -6.98 2.53 9.83
N VAL A 88 -6.99 3.50 8.90
CA VAL A 88 -7.83 3.45 7.68
C VAL A 88 -7.47 2.26 6.79
N LEU A 89 -6.18 1.93 6.69
CA LEU A 89 -5.69 0.75 5.97
C LEU A 89 -6.07 -0.57 6.64
N HIS A 90 -6.22 -0.61 7.97
CA HIS A 90 -6.55 -1.83 8.74
C HIS A 90 -8.04 -1.99 9.02
N SER A 91 -8.83 -0.93 8.98
CA SER A 91 -10.28 -1.01 9.23
C SER A 91 -11.02 -1.39 7.96
N GLY A 92 -10.51 -2.38 7.20
CA GLY A 92 -11.06 -2.84 5.92
C GLY A 92 -12.58 -2.77 5.95
N PHE A 93 -13.15 -2.03 4.99
CA PHE A 93 -14.57 -1.67 5.04
C PHE A 93 -15.42 -2.93 5.18
N ASP A 94 -16.29 -2.99 6.20
CA ASP A 94 -17.24 -4.09 6.37
C ASP A 94 -18.20 -4.10 5.18
N LEU A 95 -17.87 -4.89 4.16
CA LEU A 95 -18.72 -5.02 2.97
C LEU A 95 -20.02 -5.71 3.37
N THR A 96 -21.12 -5.07 3.05
CA THR A 96 -22.42 -5.72 3.16
C THR A 96 -22.52 -6.87 2.17
N ASN A 97 -23.34 -7.88 2.49
CA ASN A 97 -23.64 -8.96 1.55
C ASN A 97 -24.18 -8.44 0.21
N GLN A 98 -24.87 -7.30 0.20
CA GLN A 98 -25.38 -6.69 -1.02
C GLN A 98 -24.22 -6.13 -1.87
N GLN A 99 -23.30 -5.37 -1.26
CA GLN A 99 -22.09 -4.89 -1.97
C GLN A 99 -21.29 -6.05 -2.57
N LEU A 100 -21.10 -7.15 -1.83
CA LEU A 100 -20.44 -8.35 -2.38
C LEU A 100 -21.19 -8.97 -3.57
N MET A 101 -22.52 -8.99 -3.53
CA MET A 101 -23.34 -9.46 -4.66
C MET A 101 -23.21 -8.53 -5.87
N ASP A 102 -23.22 -7.22 -5.64
CA ASP A 102 -23.13 -6.19 -6.68
C ASP A 102 -21.74 -6.22 -7.35
N ILE A 103 -20.67 -6.35 -6.56
CA ILE A 103 -19.31 -6.59 -7.04
C ILE A 103 -19.27 -7.87 -7.88
N ALA A 104 -19.79 -8.99 -7.37
CA ALA A 104 -19.79 -10.27 -8.09
C ALA A 104 -20.56 -10.18 -9.42
N GLU A 105 -21.65 -9.42 -9.46
CA GLU A 105 -22.39 -9.14 -10.68
C GLU A 105 -21.58 -8.27 -11.65
N TYR A 106 -20.98 -7.19 -11.15
CA TYR A 106 -20.15 -6.26 -11.92
C TYR A 106 -18.98 -6.97 -12.61
N VAL A 107 -18.23 -7.78 -11.85
CA VAL A 107 -17.06 -8.52 -12.35
C VAL A 107 -17.43 -9.84 -13.01
N ASN A 108 -18.72 -10.14 -13.19
CA ASN A 108 -19.26 -11.37 -13.79
C ASN A 108 -18.68 -12.65 -13.15
N CYS A 109 -18.63 -12.74 -11.82
CA CYS A 109 -18.19 -13.94 -11.12
C CYS A 109 -19.31 -14.55 -10.27
N ASP A 110 -19.04 -15.75 -9.75
CA ASP A 110 -19.83 -16.36 -8.69
C ASP A 110 -19.43 -15.73 -7.34
N ILE A 111 -20.37 -15.55 -6.41
CA ILE A 111 -20.07 -14.92 -5.11
C ILE A 111 -19.18 -15.81 -4.22
N PHE A 112 -19.25 -17.13 -4.37
CA PHE A 112 -18.37 -18.04 -3.65
C PHE A 112 -16.96 -18.00 -4.20
N TYR A 113 -16.78 -17.65 -5.47
CA TYR A 113 -15.44 -17.41 -6.02
C TYR A 113 -14.74 -16.31 -5.23
N LEU A 114 -15.36 -15.15 -5.02
CA LEU A 114 -14.77 -14.03 -4.28
C LEU A 114 -14.33 -14.36 -2.85
N ASN A 115 -14.92 -15.40 -2.24
CA ASN A 115 -14.67 -15.80 -0.85
C ASN A 115 -13.89 -17.11 -0.75
N ARG A 116 -13.33 -17.63 -1.85
CA ARG A 116 -12.54 -18.87 -1.85
C ARG A 116 -11.27 -18.66 -2.65
N ASP A 117 -10.17 -19.18 -2.14
CA ASP A 117 -8.94 -19.23 -2.91
C ASP A 117 -9.07 -20.26 -4.04
N ASP A 118 -9.44 -19.77 -5.23
CA ASP A 118 -9.57 -20.56 -6.45
C ASP A 118 -8.80 -19.88 -7.60
N PRO A 119 -7.70 -20.48 -8.11
CA PRO A 119 -6.95 -19.91 -9.23
C PRO A 119 -7.75 -19.91 -10.55
N GLY A 120 -8.80 -20.73 -10.66
CA GLY A 120 -9.62 -20.88 -11.85
C GLY A 120 -10.77 -19.89 -11.95
N TYR A 121 -10.54 -18.68 -12.45
CA TYR A 121 -11.65 -17.77 -12.75
C TYR A 121 -12.42 -18.19 -14.02
N THR A 122 -13.73 -18.43 -13.87
CA THR A 122 -14.67 -18.61 -14.98
C THR A 122 -15.80 -17.57 -14.93
N PRO A 123 -16.02 -16.78 -15.99
CA PRO A 123 -17.04 -15.74 -15.97
C PRO A 123 -18.46 -16.32 -15.99
N VAL A 124 -19.31 -15.84 -15.08
CA VAL A 124 -20.74 -16.16 -15.01
C VAL A 124 -21.50 -15.28 -16.00
N LYS A 125 -22.14 -15.91 -16.98
CA LYS A 125 -23.01 -15.21 -17.94
C LYS A 125 -24.31 -14.80 -17.25
N ARG A 126 -24.50 -13.50 -17.03
CA ARG A 126 -25.74 -12.93 -16.49
C ARG A 126 -26.49 -12.14 -17.57
N PRO A 127 -27.84 -12.22 -17.62
CA PRO A 127 -28.64 -11.35 -18.48
C PRO A 127 -28.36 -9.90 -18.08
N THR A 128 -28.08 -9.04 -19.06
CA THR A 128 -27.79 -7.62 -18.88
C THR A 128 -28.98 -6.88 -18.26
N LYS A 129 -29.12 -6.91 -16.94
CA LYS A 129 -29.71 -5.78 -16.21
C LYS A 129 -28.67 -4.66 -16.27
N LYS A 130 -29.06 -3.48 -16.76
CA LYS A 130 -28.24 -2.24 -16.91
C LYS A 130 -26.80 -2.34 -16.33
N LYS A 131 -25.90 -3.05 -17.02
CA LYS A 131 -24.55 -3.39 -16.51
C LYS A 131 -23.58 -2.20 -16.37
N ALA A 132 -24.03 -0.97 -16.61
CA ALA A 132 -23.15 0.09 -17.10
C ALA A 132 -23.28 1.44 -16.40
N ALA A 133 -24.13 1.58 -15.37
CA ALA A 133 -24.40 2.90 -14.77
C ALA A 133 -24.02 3.04 -13.30
N GLU A 134 -23.77 1.93 -12.60
CA GLU A 134 -23.51 1.96 -11.16
C GLU A 134 -21.99 2.01 -10.97
N ILE A 135 -21.53 3.19 -10.55
CA ILE A 135 -20.13 3.47 -10.21
C ILE A 135 -19.78 2.84 -8.87
N GLU A 136 -20.79 2.51 -8.06
CA GLU A 136 -20.68 2.05 -6.69
C GLU A 136 -19.86 0.75 -6.56
N PRO A 137 -20.09 -0.33 -7.33
CA PRO A 137 -19.27 -1.54 -7.21
C PRO A 137 -17.81 -1.29 -7.63
N LEU A 138 -17.56 -0.32 -8.51
CA LEU A 138 -16.20 0.07 -8.88
C LEU A 138 -15.51 0.84 -7.74
N LEU A 139 -16.24 1.73 -7.06
CA LEU A 139 -15.73 2.44 -5.88
C LEU A 139 -15.44 1.43 -4.76
N ASP A 140 -16.35 0.48 -4.51
CA ASP A 140 -16.13 -0.58 -3.53
C ASP A 140 -14.87 -1.40 -3.88
N ILE A 141 -14.66 -1.75 -5.16
CA ILE A 141 -13.43 -2.44 -5.61
C ILE A 141 -12.18 -1.59 -5.35
N LEU A 142 -12.24 -0.29 -5.61
CA LEU A 142 -11.10 0.60 -5.35
C LEU A 142 -10.78 0.68 -3.87
N ASP A 143 -11.79 0.80 -3.01
CA ASP A 143 -11.64 0.79 -1.57
C ASP A 143 -11.06 -0.56 -1.08
N ILE A 144 -11.50 -1.67 -1.67
CA ILE A 144 -10.94 -3.01 -1.41
C ILE A 144 -9.46 -3.09 -1.74
N LEU A 145 -9.04 -2.53 -2.87
CA LEU A 145 -7.66 -2.61 -3.33
C LEU A 145 -6.73 -1.59 -2.66
N ASP A 146 -7.27 -0.55 -2.05
CA ASP A 146 -6.50 0.45 -1.29
C ASP A 146 -6.22 0.00 0.16
N ALA A 147 -7.09 -0.84 0.74
CA ALA A 147 -6.94 -1.36 2.10
C ALA A 147 -5.85 -2.45 2.22
N CYS A 148 -5.27 -2.59 3.41
CA CYS A 148 -4.44 -3.76 3.74
C CYS A 148 -5.36 -4.96 4.01
N ALA A 149 -4.97 -6.14 3.52
CA ALA A 149 -5.63 -7.38 3.91
C ALA A 149 -5.29 -7.71 5.37
N ASP A 150 -6.12 -7.24 6.30
CA ASP A 150 -5.99 -7.49 7.72
C ASP A 150 -6.64 -8.82 8.16
N THR A 151 -7.41 -9.44 7.27
CA THR A 151 -8.06 -10.75 7.46
C THR A 151 -7.89 -11.65 6.24
N ASP A 152 -7.88 -12.97 6.47
CA ASP A 152 -7.79 -13.98 5.41
C ASP A 152 -8.89 -13.81 4.35
N ASN A 153 -10.10 -13.45 4.76
CA ASN A 153 -11.22 -13.21 3.84
C ASN A 153 -10.95 -12.03 2.92
N TYR A 154 -10.39 -10.95 3.46
CA TYR A 154 -10.05 -9.76 2.67
C TYR A 154 -8.87 -10.03 1.73
N ALA A 155 -7.87 -10.79 2.18
CA ALA A 155 -6.77 -11.25 1.34
C ALA A 155 -7.30 -12.07 0.15
N ILE A 156 -8.17 -13.05 0.42
CA ILE A 156 -8.81 -13.89 -0.60
C ILE A 156 -9.58 -13.03 -1.61
N LEU A 157 -10.33 -12.03 -1.14
CA LEU A 157 -11.10 -11.12 -1.98
C LEU A 157 -10.18 -10.32 -2.92
N GLN A 158 -9.10 -9.72 -2.40
CA GLN A 158 -8.11 -8.98 -3.19
C GLN A 158 -7.41 -9.88 -4.22
N ILE A 159 -7.06 -11.11 -3.84
CA ILE A 159 -6.45 -12.11 -4.72
C ILE A 159 -7.42 -12.47 -5.86
N GLN A 160 -8.69 -12.74 -5.54
CA GLN A 160 -9.69 -13.10 -6.57
C GLN A 160 -9.97 -11.94 -7.53
N LEU A 161 -10.09 -10.71 -7.03
CA LEU A 161 -10.24 -9.52 -7.88
C LEU A 161 -9.02 -9.34 -8.81
N SER A 162 -7.82 -9.61 -8.29
CA SER A 162 -6.59 -9.59 -9.09
C SER A 162 -6.60 -10.65 -10.19
N ARG A 163 -7.04 -11.89 -9.90
CA ARG A 163 -7.18 -12.97 -10.90
C ARG A 163 -8.20 -12.62 -11.99
N ILE A 164 -9.32 -11.99 -11.62
CA ILE A 164 -10.30 -11.50 -12.59
C ILE A 164 -9.69 -10.42 -13.49
N ALA A 165 -8.92 -9.49 -12.92
CA ALA A 165 -8.20 -8.49 -13.70
C ALA A 165 -7.22 -9.13 -14.69
N LEU A 166 -6.45 -10.14 -14.26
CA LEU A 166 -5.54 -10.89 -15.13
C LEU A 166 -6.28 -11.61 -16.27
N TYR A 167 -7.43 -12.24 -15.98
CA TYR A 167 -8.25 -12.84 -17.03
C TYR A 167 -8.68 -11.82 -18.08
N ASN A 168 -9.15 -10.65 -17.65
CA ASN A 168 -9.57 -9.56 -18.54
C ASN A 168 -8.41 -8.99 -19.36
N LEU A 169 -7.20 -8.90 -18.77
CA LEU A 169 -5.97 -8.54 -19.48
C LEU A 169 -5.60 -9.58 -20.53
N GLY A 170 -5.74 -10.87 -20.21
CA GLY A 170 -5.54 -11.97 -21.17
C GLY A 170 -6.46 -11.87 -22.38
N LYS A 171 -7.73 -11.48 -22.20
CA LYS A 171 -8.66 -11.20 -23.32
C LYS A 171 -8.22 -10.04 -24.21
N LYS A 172 -7.43 -9.11 -23.67
CA LYS A 172 -6.82 -7.99 -24.41
C LYS A 172 -5.43 -8.34 -24.97
N GLY A 173 -4.99 -9.59 -24.86
CA GLY A 173 -3.73 -10.08 -25.40
C GLY A 173 -2.51 -9.86 -24.50
N TYR A 174 -2.71 -9.56 -23.21
CA TYR A 174 -1.66 -9.56 -22.18
C TYR A 174 -1.67 -10.90 -21.45
N ASP A 175 -0.94 -11.86 -22.00
CA ASP A 175 -0.73 -13.18 -21.41
C ASP A 175 0.34 -13.16 -20.31
N ALA A 176 0.51 -14.30 -19.62
CA ALA A 176 1.46 -14.45 -18.53
C ALA A 176 2.90 -14.10 -18.95
N GLU A 177 3.30 -14.46 -20.18
CA GLU A 177 4.64 -14.18 -20.72
C GLU A 177 4.87 -12.67 -20.93
N LYS A 178 3.88 -11.95 -21.44
CA LYS A 178 4.00 -10.48 -21.60
C LYS A 178 4.02 -9.76 -20.26
N LEU A 179 3.23 -10.23 -19.30
CA LEU A 179 3.15 -9.63 -17.97
C LEU A 179 4.40 -9.89 -17.13
N SER A 180 5.00 -11.07 -17.22
CA SER A 180 6.25 -11.41 -16.54
C SER A 180 7.44 -10.59 -17.03
N ASN A 181 7.42 -10.18 -18.30
CA ASN A 181 8.42 -9.27 -18.88
C ASN A 181 8.17 -7.79 -18.52
N SER A 182 7.12 -7.47 -17.77
CA SER A 182 6.84 -6.10 -17.35
C SER A 182 7.71 -5.70 -16.15
N LYS A 183 8.25 -4.48 -16.17
CA LYS A 183 9.03 -3.93 -15.04
C LYS A 183 8.19 -3.54 -13.81
N TYR A 184 6.87 -3.69 -13.90
CA TYR A 184 5.93 -3.14 -12.92
C TYR A 184 5.32 -4.20 -12.00
N LEU A 185 5.41 -5.49 -12.37
CA LEU A 185 4.84 -6.59 -11.61
C LEU A 185 5.92 -7.60 -11.21
N SER A 186 5.91 -8.03 -9.95
CA SER A 186 6.78 -9.11 -9.49
C SER A 186 6.36 -10.43 -10.12
N THR A 187 7.31 -11.17 -10.69
CA THR A 187 7.10 -12.49 -11.27
C THR A 187 6.56 -13.48 -10.25
N ASP A 188 7.09 -13.46 -9.02
CA ASP A 188 6.63 -14.34 -7.93
C ASP A 188 5.14 -14.15 -7.62
N LYS A 189 4.70 -12.88 -7.58
CA LYS A 189 3.28 -12.56 -7.37
C LYS A 189 2.42 -13.01 -8.54
N LEU A 190 2.91 -12.85 -9.76
CA LEU A 190 2.19 -13.27 -10.96
C LEU A 190 2.04 -14.79 -11.01
N ASP A 191 3.09 -15.53 -10.67
CA ASP A 191 3.08 -17.00 -10.61
C ASP A 191 2.04 -17.49 -9.59
N PHE A 192 2.01 -16.91 -8.39
CA PHE A 192 1.00 -17.23 -7.38
C PHE A 192 -0.43 -16.95 -7.90
N LEU A 193 -0.65 -15.79 -8.52
CA LEU A 193 -1.99 -15.44 -9.02
C LEU A 193 -2.49 -16.44 -10.09
N TYR A 194 -1.61 -16.97 -10.94
CA TYR A 194 -1.97 -17.96 -11.94
C TYR A 194 -2.09 -19.39 -11.42
N THR A 195 -1.27 -19.78 -10.44
CA THR A 195 -1.14 -21.19 -10.02
C THR A 195 -1.79 -21.50 -8.67
N GLY A 196 -1.92 -20.50 -7.79
CA GLY A 196 -2.25 -20.69 -6.39
C GLY A 196 -1.10 -21.25 -5.55
N GLU A 197 0.07 -21.49 -6.14
CA GLU A 197 1.21 -22.07 -5.43
C GLU A 197 2.03 -20.97 -4.72
N PRO A 198 2.18 -21.03 -3.39
CA PRO A 198 2.96 -20.05 -2.66
C PRO A 198 4.45 -20.13 -3.01
N ASN A 199 5.11 -18.99 -2.95
CA ASN A 199 6.56 -18.88 -3.04
C ASN A 199 7.21 -19.57 -1.82
N LYS A 200 8.40 -20.15 -2.06
CA LYS A 200 9.24 -20.74 -1.01
C LYS A 200 9.70 -19.69 0.00
N ASP A 201 9.95 -18.47 -0.44
CA ASP A 201 10.18 -17.32 0.43
C ASP A 201 8.83 -16.75 0.85
N ALA A 202 8.46 -16.99 2.12
CA ALA A 202 7.21 -16.52 2.69
C ALA A 202 7.03 -14.99 2.54
N SER A 203 8.11 -14.20 2.57
CA SER A 203 8.04 -12.74 2.45
C SER A 203 7.63 -12.22 1.06
N LEU A 204 7.48 -13.13 0.08
CA LEU A 204 7.06 -12.84 -1.28
C LEU A 204 5.61 -13.24 -1.56
N ASN A 205 4.94 -13.89 -0.60
CA ASN A 205 3.55 -14.31 -0.71
C ASN A 205 2.57 -13.15 -0.50
N PHE A 206 1.31 -13.41 -0.85
CA PHE A 206 0.20 -12.56 -0.45
C PHE A 206 -0.16 -12.93 0.99
N ASP A 207 0.63 -12.39 1.92
CA ASP A 207 0.36 -12.44 3.37
C ASP A 207 -0.73 -11.44 3.75
#